data_AF-G7I5K7-F1
#
_entry.id   AF-G7I5K7-F1
#
_cell.length_a   1.000
_cell.length_b   1.000
_cell.length_c   1.000
_cell.angle_alpha   90.00
_cell.angle_beta   90.00
_cell.angle_gamma   90.00
#
_symmetry.space_group_name_H-M   'P 1'
#
loop_
_entity.id
_entity.type
_entity.pdbx_description
1 polymer ?
#
loop_
_entity_poly.entity_id
_entity_poly.type
_entity_poly.pdbx_seq_one_letter_code
_entity_poly.pdbx_strand_id
1 'polypeptide(L)'
;MTRFDELPEGCIATILSRTTPIDVGRFSVLSKIFRFAADSDDVWNHFLPSDISSILSQSPALSNIPTKKALYHALSDRPIIINHGQKSFQLERKSGKKCYMLAARSLGIAWGDDDRYCNWIDVPDSRFPEVAYLRLVWWHEIRGVINDLALSPNTRYAAYLVFKMIDAHGFRNLPVDLFVGIEGGLSNTKTDCLEPKLHGGYGWYCVLREVEDIVVGLPRPSVRSDGWLEIEMGEFFNSSLEDEEIQMSVVEKFESDDEKGNFYLEGIELRPKVDN
;
A
#
# COMPACT_ATOMS: atom_id res chain seq x y z
N MET A 1 3.92 -34.27 -32.69
CA MET A 1 3.79 -33.10 -31.80
C MET A 1 2.43 -32.52 -32.07
N THR A 2 1.48 -32.67 -31.14
CA THR A 2 0.20 -31.96 -31.20
C THR A 2 0.47 -30.47 -31.02
N ARG A 3 -0.17 -29.64 -31.84
CA ARG A 3 -0.06 -28.19 -31.71
C ARG A 3 -0.92 -27.73 -30.53
N PHE A 4 -0.49 -26.70 -29.82
CA PHE A 4 -1.16 -26.25 -28.59
C PHE A 4 -2.57 -25.74 -28.87
N ASP A 5 -2.78 -25.26 -30.08
CA ASP A 5 -4.02 -24.80 -30.70
C ASP A 5 -4.99 -25.94 -31.10
N GLU A 6 -4.58 -27.21 -30.96
CA GLU A 6 -5.44 -28.40 -31.12
C GLU A 6 -6.08 -28.86 -29.81
N LEU A 7 -5.70 -28.26 -28.67
CA LEU A 7 -6.30 -28.58 -27.37
C LEU A 7 -7.73 -28.04 -27.27
N PRO A 8 -8.67 -28.76 -26.60
CA PRO A 8 -9.98 -28.22 -26.27
C PRO A 8 -9.87 -26.93 -25.45
N GLU A 9 -10.82 -26.01 -25.64
CA GLU A 9 -10.86 -24.71 -24.93
C GLU A 9 -10.75 -24.89 -23.41
N GLY A 10 -11.47 -25.85 -22.82
CA GLY A 10 -11.42 -26.11 -21.38
C GLY A 10 -10.03 -26.55 -20.88
N CYS A 11 -9.26 -27.27 -21.70
CA CYS A 11 -7.88 -27.62 -21.37
C CYS A 11 -6.99 -26.37 -21.37
N ILE A 12 -7.17 -25.49 -22.36
CA ILE A 12 -6.46 -24.22 -22.44
C ILE A 12 -6.84 -23.34 -21.24
N ALA A 13 -8.12 -23.23 -20.90
CA ALA A 13 -8.60 -22.46 -19.74
C ALA A 13 -7.99 -22.98 -18.43
N THR A 14 -7.94 -24.31 -18.25
CA THR A 14 -7.30 -24.93 -17.08
C THR A 14 -5.81 -24.61 -16.99
N ILE A 15 -5.10 -24.54 -18.13
CA ILE A 15 -3.69 -24.14 -18.16
C ILE A 15 -3.57 -22.65 -17.80
N LEU A 16 -4.39 -21.79 -18.43
CA LEU A 16 -4.39 -20.35 -18.20
C LEU A 16 -4.68 -19.98 -16.75
N SER A 17 -5.59 -20.69 -16.07
CA SER A 17 -5.92 -20.45 -14.65
C SER A 17 -4.78 -20.72 -13.67
N ARG A 18 -3.71 -21.40 -14.13
CA ARG A 18 -2.49 -21.68 -13.36
C ARG A 18 -1.34 -20.72 -13.70
N THR A 19 -1.58 -19.73 -14.54
CA THR A 19 -0.62 -18.69 -14.91
C THR A 19 -0.90 -17.40 -14.14
N THR A 20 -0.43 -16.26 -14.64
CA THR A 20 -0.75 -14.93 -14.08
C THR A 20 -1.81 -14.21 -14.94
N PRO A 21 -2.57 -13.26 -14.37
CA PRO A 21 -3.48 -12.40 -15.13
C PRO A 21 -2.84 -11.73 -16.34
N ILE A 22 -1.58 -11.30 -16.23
CA ILE A 22 -0.83 -10.70 -17.34
C ILE A 22 -0.53 -11.72 -18.45
N ASP A 23 -0.21 -12.97 -18.10
CA ASP A 23 0.03 -14.03 -19.07
C ASP A 23 -1.27 -14.42 -19.78
N VAL A 24 -2.39 -14.52 -19.07
CA VAL A 24 -3.72 -14.75 -19.68
C VAL A 24 -4.03 -13.69 -20.74
N GLY A 25 -3.75 -12.42 -20.43
CA GLY A 25 -3.85 -11.32 -21.39
C GLY A 25 -2.98 -11.54 -22.64
N ARG A 26 -1.73 -11.97 -22.46
CA ARG A 26 -0.78 -12.27 -23.57
C ARG A 26 -1.22 -13.47 -24.40
N PHE A 27 -1.74 -14.52 -23.78
CA PHE A 27 -2.24 -15.70 -24.49
C PHE A 27 -3.51 -15.39 -25.30
N SER A 28 -4.38 -14.49 -24.81
CA SER A 28 -5.66 -14.15 -25.45
C SER A 28 -5.55 -13.61 -26.89
N VAL A 29 -4.38 -13.11 -27.29
CA VAL A 29 -4.14 -12.56 -28.63
C VAL A 29 -3.58 -13.57 -29.63
N LEU A 30 -3.19 -14.77 -29.18
CA LEU A 30 -2.54 -15.77 -30.05
C LEU A 30 -3.49 -16.41 -31.06
N SER A 31 -4.72 -16.73 -30.64
CA SER A 31 -5.73 -17.33 -31.52
C SER A 31 -7.14 -17.15 -30.96
N LYS A 32 -8.16 -17.52 -31.74
CA LYS A 32 -9.56 -17.46 -31.28
C LYS A 32 -9.82 -18.36 -30.08
N ILE A 33 -9.28 -19.58 -30.06
CA ILE A 33 -9.52 -20.53 -28.97
C ILE A 33 -8.87 -20.06 -27.66
N PHE A 34 -7.67 -19.47 -27.74
CA PHE A 34 -7.03 -18.84 -26.58
C PHE A 34 -7.82 -17.63 -26.08
N ARG A 35 -8.42 -16.84 -26.98
CA ARG A 35 -9.27 -15.72 -26.57
C ARG A 35 -10.50 -16.19 -25.79
N PHE A 36 -11.22 -17.18 -26.31
CA PHE A 36 -12.39 -17.74 -25.60
C PHE A 36 -11.98 -18.31 -24.24
N ALA A 37 -10.91 -19.11 -24.19
CA ALA A 37 -10.40 -19.65 -22.92
C ALA A 37 -9.99 -18.53 -21.94
N ALA A 38 -9.33 -17.47 -22.41
CA ALA A 38 -8.91 -16.34 -21.60
C ALA A 38 -10.07 -15.44 -21.13
N ASP A 39 -11.23 -15.52 -21.77
CA ASP A 39 -12.45 -14.81 -21.37
C ASP A 39 -13.37 -15.64 -20.44
N SER A 40 -13.01 -16.91 -20.19
CA SER A 40 -13.78 -17.81 -19.31
C SER A 40 -13.70 -17.39 -17.84
N ASP A 41 -14.86 -17.34 -17.17
CA ASP A 41 -14.95 -17.04 -15.75
C ASP A 41 -14.24 -18.08 -14.87
N ASP A 42 -14.10 -19.33 -15.35
CA ASP A 42 -13.33 -20.36 -14.63
C ASP A 42 -11.87 -19.95 -14.46
N VAL A 43 -11.30 -19.25 -15.45
CA VAL A 43 -9.94 -18.70 -15.37
C VAL A 43 -9.87 -17.60 -14.33
N TRP A 44 -10.74 -16.61 -14.42
CA TRP A 44 -10.69 -15.42 -13.57
C TRP A 44 -11.11 -15.69 -12.12
N ASN A 45 -11.91 -16.72 -11.87
CA ASN A 45 -12.20 -17.19 -10.51
C ASN A 45 -10.93 -17.62 -9.75
N HIS A 46 -9.88 -18.09 -10.44
CA HIS A 46 -8.61 -18.46 -9.79
C HIS A 46 -7.75 -17.24 -9.41
N PHE A 47 -7.98 -16.09 -10.04
CA PHE A 47 -7.24 -14.85 -9.77
C PHE A 47 -7.94 -13.93 -8.77
N LEU A 48 -9.22 -14.19 -8.50
CA LEU A 48 -9.96 -13.50 -7.46
C LEU A 48 -9.66 -14.14 -6.10
N PRO A 49 -9.55 -13.35 -5.02
CA PRO A 49 -9.40 -13.89 -3.68
C PRO A 49 -10.54 -14.83 -3.29
N SER A 50 -10.26 -15.84 -2.48
CA SER A 50 -11.29 -16.78 -1.98
C SER A 50 -12.35 -16.10 -1.11
N ASP A 51 -11.96 -15.06 -0.39
CA ASP A 51 -12.80 -14.19 0.44
C ASP A 51 -13.44 -13.04 -0.35
N ILE A 52 -13.44 -13.08 -1.68
CA ILE A 52 -13.97 -11.98 -2.50
C ILE A 52 -15.44 -11.64 -2.16
N SER A 53 -16.25 -12.63 -1.77
CA SER A 53 -17.65 -12.40 -1.38
C SER A 53 -17.80 -11.49 -0.15
N SER A 54 -16.88 -11.56 0.82
CA SER A 54 -16.88 -10.70 2.01
C SER A 54 -16.44 -9.27 1.70
N ILE A 55 -15.63 -9.10 0.64
CA ILE A 55 -15.22 -7.80 0.13
C ILE A 55 -16.37 -7.16 -0.66
N LEU A 56 -17.05 -7.93 -1.52
CA LEU A 56 -18.14 -7.44 -2.36
C LEU A 56 -19.41 -7.08 -1.58
N SER A 57 -19.66 -7.72 -0.43
CA SER A 57 -20.78 -7.33 0.44
C SER A 57 -20.70 -5.88 0.93
N GLN A 58 -19.48 -5.31 0.92
CA GLN A 58 -19.21 -3.93 1.33
C GLN A 58 -19.25 -2.95 0.15
N SER A 59 -19.32 -3.44 -1.10
CA SER A 59 -19.39 -2.63 -2.31
C SER A 59 -20.43 -3.17 -3.29
N PRO A 60 -21.72 -2.80 -3.12
CA PRO A 60 -22.82 -3.31 -3.95
C PRO A 60 -22.66 -3.01 -5.45
N ALA A 61 -21.95 -1.94 -5.80
CA ALA A 61 -21.70 -1.56 -7.19
C ALA A 61 -20.88 -2.62 -7.95
N LEU A 62 -19.94 -3.29 -7.27
CA LEU A 62 -19.09 -4.32 -7.88
C LEU A 62 -19.79 -5.67 -8.01
N SER A 63 -20.78 -5.94 -7.15
CA SER A 63 -21.56 -7.19 -7.17
C SER A 63 -22.39 -7.37 -8.44
N ASN A 64 -22.71 -6.27 -9.14
CA ASN A 64 -23.50 -6.30 -10.38
C ASN A 64 -22.64 -6.48 -11.64
N ILE A 65 -21.32 -6.61 -11.52
CA ILE A 65 -20.44 -6.78 -12.67
C ILE A 65 -20.66 -8.18 -13.27
N PRO A 66 -20.92 -8.28 -14.60
CA PRO A 66 -21.47 -9.51 -15.19
C PRO A 66 -20.44 -10.63 -15.38
N THR A 67 -19.14 -10.32 -15.44
CA THR A 67 -18.07 -11.31 -15.65
C THR A 67 -16.98 -11.18 -14.63
N LYS A 68 -16.32 -12.30 -14.30
CA LYS A 68 -15.21 -12.33 -13.33
C LYS A 68 -13.99 -11.58 -13.84
N LYS A 69 -13.77 -11.59 -15.17
CA LYS A 69 -12.76 -10.76 -15.83
C LYS A 69 -13.00 -9.27 -15.60
N ALA A 70 -14.22 -8.79 -15.86
CA ALA A 70 -14.56 -7.39 -15.66
C ALA A 70 -14.46 -7.00 -14.18
N LEU A 71 -14.85 -7.91 -13.28
CA LEU A 71 -14.73 -7.70 -11.84
C LEU A 71 -13.27 -7.55 -11.42
N TYR A 72 -12.40 -8.45 -11.88
CA TYR A 72 -10.96 -8.38 -11.64
C TYR A 72 -10.39 -7.04 -12.11
N HIS A 73 -10.72 -6.61 -13.33
CA HIS A 73 -10.27 -5.32 -13.84
C HIS A 73 -10.76 -4.15 -12.99
N ALA A 74 -12.03 -4.13 -12.59
CA ALA A 74 -12.57 -3.07 -11.72
C ALA A 74 -11.81 -2.99 -10.38
N LEU A 75 -11.53 -4.15 -9.77
CA LEU A 75 -10.76 -4.25 -8.52
C LEU A 75 -9.27 -3.91 -8.67
N SER A 76 -8.71 -4.04 -9.87
CA SER A 76 -7.34 -3.64 -10.18
C SER A 76 -7.21 -2.18 -10.63
N ASP A 77 -8.26 -1.60 -11.22
CA ASP A 77 -8.25 -0.26 -11.78
C ASP A 77 -8.37 0.81 -10.68
N ARG A 78 -9.22 0.58 -9.67
CA ARG A 78 -9.45 1.55 -8.59
C ARG A 78 -9.56 0.85 -7.23
N PRO A 79 -8.98 1.42 -6.17
CA PRO A 79 -9.20 0.92 -4.83
C PRO A 79 -10.67 1.12 -4.42
N ILE A 80 -11.19 0.19 -3.63
CA ILE A 80 -12.47 0.32 -2.95
C ILE A 80 -12.26 0.50 -1.46
N ILE A 81 -13.13 1.28 -0.83
CA ILE A 81 -13.10 1.49 0.61
C ILE A 81 -13.96 0.42 1.29
N ILE A 82 -13.38 -0.23 2.29
CA ILE A 82 -13.99 -1.32 3.05
C ILE A 82 -13.79 -1.08 4.56
N ASN A 83 -14.36 -1.96 5.38
CA ASN A 83 -14.37 -1.91 6.84
C ASN A 83 -14.80 -0.53 7.36
N HIS A 84 -15.94 -0.02 6.90
CA HIS A 84 -16.47 1.28 7.35
C HIS A 84 -15.50 2.47 7.17
N GLY A 85 -14.67 2.45 6.13
CA GLY A 85 -13.71 3.54 5.89
C GLY A 85 -12.31 3.30 6.44
N GLN A 86 -12.09 2.19 7.15
CA GLN A 86 -10.84 1.93 7.85
C GLN A 86 -9.69 1.47 6.93
N LYS A 87 -10.01 0.85 5.80
CA LYS A 87 -8.99 0.44 4.84
C LYS A 87 -9.50 0.42 3.42
N SER A 88 -8.61 0.62 2.47
CA SER A 88 -8.88 0.43 1.04
C SER A 88 -8.36 -0.93 0.59
N PHE A 89 -9.04 -1.55 -0.37
CA PHE A 89 -8.66 -2.80 -1.02
C PHE A 89 -8.50 -2.61 -2.53
N GLN A 90 -7.45 -3.19 -3.10
CA GLN A 90 -7.22 -3.24 -4.55
C GLN A 90 -6.51 -4.55 -4.91
N LEU A 91 -6.64 -5.02 -6.16
CA LEU A 91 -5.83 -6.11 -6.69
C LEU A 91 -4.62 -5.59 -7.46
N GLU A 92 -3.43 -6.09 -7.15
CA GLU A 92 -2.25 -5.87 -7.97
C GLU A 92 -2.48 -6.51 -9.35
N ARG A 93 -2.48 -5.66 -10.40
CA ARG A 93 -2.98 -6.02 -11.73
C ARG A 93 -2.26 -7.20 -12.39
N LYS A 94 -0.97 -7.42 -12.08
CA LYS A 94 -0.15 -8.41 -12.78
C LYS A 94 -0.27 -9.79 -12.16
N SER A 95 -0.41 -9.84 -10.84
CA SER A 95 -0.34 -11.03 -10.01
C SER A 95 -1.69 -11.42 -9.40
N GLY A 96 -2.64 -10.49 -9.29
CA GLY A 96 -3.90 -10.69 -8.57
C GLY A 96 -3.74 -10.75 -7.05
N LYS A 97 -2.58 -10.37 -6.53
CA LYS A 97 -2.33 -10.31 -5.08
C LYS A 97 -3.03 -9.09 -4.49
N LYS A 98 -3.49 -9.23 -3.25
CA LYS A 98 -4.21 -8.19 -2.50
C LYS A 98 -3.27 -7.03 -2.17
N CYS A 99 -3.72 -5.80 -2.41
CA CYS A 99 -3.14 -4.58 -1.86
C CYS A 99 -4.12 -4.00 -0.85
N TYR A 100 -3.61 -3.53 0.28
CA TYR A 100 -4.40 -2.78 1.25
C TYR A 100 -3.74 -1.45 1.57
N MET A 101 -4.56 -0.47 1.92
CA MET A 101 -4.09 0.74 2.60
C MET A 101 -4.90 0.89 3.87
N LEU A 102 -4.23 0.98 5.01
CA LEU A 102 -4.87 1.36 6.27
C LEU A 102 -5.09 2.86 6.25
N ALA A 103 -6.31 3.32 6.47
CA ALA A 103 -6.62 4.74 6.57
C ALA A 103 -5.94 5.34 7.80
N ALA A 104 -5.57 6.62 7.75
CA ALA A 104 -5.06 7.34 8.92
C ALA A 104 -5.97 7.20 10.17
N ARG A 105 -7.29 7.14 9.96
CA ARG A 105 -8.30 6.90 11.02
C ARG A 105 -8.16 5.56 11.73
N SER A 106 -7.45 4.61 11.15
CA SER A 106 -7.22 3.26 11.71
C SER A 106 -5.80 3.08 12.23
N LEU A 107 -5.00 4.15 12.25
CA LEU A 107 -3.66 4.17 12.80
C LEU A 107 -3.68 4.78 14.21
N GLY A 108 -2.81 4.28 15.07
CA GLY A 108 -2.47 4.97 16.32
C GLY A 108 -1.55 6.14 15.99
N ILE A 109 -2.07 7.36 16.10
CA ILE A 109 -1.30 8.58 15.84
C ILE A 109 -1.13 9.30 17.17
N ALA A 110 0.10 9.59 17.58
CA ALA A 110 0.34 10.42 18.76
C ALA A 110 -0.38 11.77 18.60
N TRP A 111 -1.18 12.15 19.59
CA TRP A 111 -2.05 13.35 19.57
C TRP A 111 -3.19 13.32 18.54
N GLY A 112 -3.47 12.17 17.92
CA GLY A 112 -4.52 12.02 16.90
C GLY A 112 -5.95 12.25 17.39
N ASP A 113 -6.17 12.08 18.70
CA ASP A 113 -7.47 12.27 19.37
C ASP A 113 -7.68 13.70 19.91
N ASP A 114 -6.70 14.58 19.73
CA ASP A 114 -6.75 15.97 20.20
C ASP A 114 -6.92 16.94 19.03
N ASP A 115 -8.13 17.49 18.88
CA ASP A 115 -8.49 18.44 17.82
C ASP A 115 -7.63 19.73 17.82
N ARG A 116 -6.87 20.00 18.88
CA ARG A 116 -5.91 21.11 18.91
C ARG A 116 -4.70 20.85 18.02
N TYR A 117 -4.33 19.58 17.85
CA TYR A 117 -3.10 19.14 17.19
C TYR A 117 -3.36 18.34 15.91
N CYS A 118 -4.44 17.55 15.88
CA CYS A 118 -4.85 16.73 14.74
C CYS A 118 -6.27 17.10 14.33
N ASN A 119 -6.49 17.50 13.08
CA ASN A 119 -7.82 17.65 12.52
C ASN A 119 -8.08 16.59 11.46
N TRP A 120 -9.32 16.17 11.35
CA TRP A 120 -9.76 15.22 10.33
C TRP A 120 -10.44 16.00 9.23
N ILE A 121 -9.83 15.98 8.04
CA ILE A 121 -10.24 16.85 6.94
C ILE A 121 -10.50 16.05 5.67
N ASP A 122 -11.41 16.55 4.84
CA ASP A 122 -11.59 16.06 3.48
C ASP A 122 -10.53 16.66 2.56
N VAL A 123 -9.87 15.79 1.78
CA VAL A 123 -8.89 16.18 0.77
C VAL A 123 -9.33 15.57 -0.56
N PRO A 124 -9.66 16.38 -1.59
CA PRO A 124 -10.28 15.90 -2.83
C PRO A 124 -9.52 14.78 -3.56
N ASP A 125 -8.20 14.75 -3.43
CA ASP A 125 -7.34 13.74 -4.07
C ASP A 125 -7.03 12.54 -3.15
N SER A 126 -7.71 12.42 -2.00
CA SER A 126 -7.56 11.27 -1.11
C SER A 126 -8.44 10.11 -1.55
N ARG A 127 -7.95 8.89 -1.28
CA ARG A 127 -8.73 7.66 -1.37
C ARG A 127 -9.80 7.58 -0.27
N PHE A 128 -9.55 8.19 0.89
CA PHE A 128 -10.44 8.12 2.05
C PHE A 128 -11.26 9.40 2.22
N PRO A 129 -12.44 9.34 2.87
CA PRO A 129 -13.26 10.54 3.13
C PRO A 129 -12.59 11.55 4.06
N GLU A 130 -11.71 11.08 4.94
CA GLU A 130 -10.96 11.92 5.87
C GLU A 130 -9.50 11.46 5.92
N VAL A 131 -8.60 12.43 6.04
CA VAL A 131 -7.17 12.22 6.32
C VAL A 131 -6.80 12.93 7.62
N ALA A 132 -5.72 12.51 8.28
CA ALA A 132 -5.23 13.20 9.47
C ALA A 132 -4.37 14.40 9.06
N TYR A 133 -4.81 15.61 9.41
CA TYR A 133 -4.05 16.85 9.30
C TYR A 133 -3.42 17.19 10.64
N LEU A 134 -2.12 16.98 10.74
CA LEU A 134 -1.31 17.32 11.90
C LEU A 134 -0.88 18.76 11.77
N ARG A 135 -1.60 19.63 12.49
CA ARG A 135 -1.49 21.08 12.41
C ARG A 135 -0.21 21.56 13.08
N LEU A 136 -0.04 21.17 14.34
CA LEU A 136 1.08 21.51 15.21
C LEU A 136 1.28 20.33 16.15
N VAL A 137 2.42 19.65 16.07
CA VAL A 137 2.75 18.49 16.88
C VAL A 137 4.22 18.49 17.24
N TRP A 138 4.53 18.11 18.48
CA TRP A 138 5.80 17.47 18.79
C TRP A 138 5.60 16.02 18.39
N TRP A 139 5.86 15.72 17.12
CA TRP A 139 5.60 14.41 16.56
C TRP A 139 6.39 13.35 17.33
N HIS A 140 5.76 12.22 17.66
CA HIS A 140 6.47 11.11 18.28
C HIS A 140 6.30 9.83 17.47
N GLU A 141 5.06 9.50 17.07
CA GLU A 141 4.77 8.14 16.65
C GLU A 141 3.50 7.97 15.81
N ILE A 142 3.60 7.16 14.75
CA ILE A 142 2.47 6.54 14.03
C ILE A 142 2.62 5.02 14.14
N ARG A 143 1.53 4.31 14.44
CA ARG A 143 1.46 2.85 14.48
C ARG A 143 0.30 2.33 13.64
N GLY A 144 0.55 1.26 12.90
CA GLY A 144 -0.47 0.50 12.19
C GLY A 144 -0.30 -0.99 12.46
N VAL A 145 -1.41 -1.71 12.48
CA VAL A 145 -1.42 -3.17 12.64
C VAL A 145 -2.34 -3.78 11.60
N ILE A 146 -1.90 -4.86 10.98
CA ILE A 146 -2.73 -5.66 10.09
C ILE A 146 -2.47 -7.14 10.33
N ASN A 147 -3.55 -7.91 10.35
CA ASN A 147 -3.48 -9.36 10.45
C ASN A 147 -3.00 -9.97 9.12
N ASP A 148 -2.04 -10.89 9.16
CA ASP A 148 -1.40 -11.49 8.00
C ASP A 148 -2.36 -12.37 7.17
N LEU A 149 -3.38 -12.98 7.78
CA LEU A 149 -4.43 -13.73 7.10
C LEU A 149 -5.28 -12.87 6.16
N ALA A 150 -5.31 -11.54 6.37
CA ALA A 150 -5.99 -10.63 5.45
C ALA A 150 -5.24 -10.50 4.12
N LEU A 151 -3.92 -10.68 4.13
CA LEU A 151 -3.01 -10.54 3.00
C LEU A 151 -2.98 -11.82 2.14
N SER A 152 -2.35 -11.73 0.97
CA SER A 152 -2.18 -12.92 0.12
C SER A 152 -1.06 -13.82 0.63
N PRO A 153 -1.25 -15.15 0.69
CA PRO A 153 -0.24 -16.10 1.15
C PRO A 153 0.96 -16.18 0.21
N ASN A 154 2.08 -16.64 0.75
CA ASN A 154 3.35 -16.83 0.05
C ASN A 154 3.74 -15.62 -0.80
N THR A 155 3.68 -14.43 -0.18
CA THR A 155 3.88 -13.16 -0.88
C THR A 155 4.76 -12.25 -0.05
N ARG A 156 5.80 -11.71 -0.67
CA ARG A 156 6.60 -10.63 -0.09
C ARG A 156 5.84 -9.32 -0.22
N TYR A 157 5.68 -8.60 0.88
CA TYR A 157 5.04 -7.29 0.92
C TYR A 157 6.07 -6.22 1.28
N ALA A 158 5.82 -5.02 0.80
CA ALA A 158 6.41 -3.80 1.34
C ALA A 158 5.30 -2.88 1.84
N ALA A 159 5.56 -2.24 2.99
CA ALA A 159 4.70 -1.21 3.54
C ALA A 159 5.22 0.18 3.13
N TYR A 160 4.31 1.11 2.87
CA TYR A 160 4.63 2.47 2.44
C TYR A 160 3.81 3.46 3.25
N LEU A 161 4.46 4.44 3.87
CA LEU A 161 3.77 5.57 4.47
C LEU A 161 3.37 6.53 3.35
N VAL A 162 2.08 6.91 3.28
CA VAL A 162 1.54 7.80 2.24
C VAL A 162 1.01 9.08 2.88
N PHE A 163 1.55 10.22 2.44
CA PHE A 163 1.32 11.52 3.08
C PHE A 163 1.53 12.71 2.14
N LYS A 164 1.14 13.91 2.56
CA LYS A 164 1.42 15.18 1.91
C LYS A 164 2.06 16.13 2.90
N MET A 165 2.94 16.99 2.38
CA MET A 165 3.55 18.10 3.10
C MET A 165 3.24 19.37 2.32
N ILE A 166 2.33 20.20 2.82
CA ILE A 166 1.91 21.45 2.19
C ILE A 166 2.28 22.58 3.14
N ASP A 167 3.27 23.38 2.77
CA ASP A 167 3.86 24.40 3.67
C ASP A 167 4.28 23.83 5.03
N ALA A 168 4.80 22.59 5.01
CA ALA A 168 5.24 21.88 6.21
C ALA A 168 6.51 22.51 6.81
N HIS A 169 6.59 22.50 8.13
CA HIS A 169 7.71 23.01 8.90
C HIS A 169 8.09 22.03 10.02
N GLY A 170 9.31 22.16 10.54
CA GLY A 170 9.81 21.32 11.62
C GLY A 170 10.25 19.91 11.20
N PHE A 171 10.18 19.52 9.92
CA PHE A 171 10.60 18.19 9.42
C PHE A 171 12.00 18.16 8.78
N ARG A 172 12.72 19.29 8.77
CA ARG A 172 13.99 19.42 8.04
C ARG A 172 15.06 18.54 8.65
N ASN A 173 15.61 17.64 7.83
CA ASN A 173 16.70 16.75 8.23
C ASN A 173 16.42 15.96 9.51
N LEU A 174 15.15 15.65 9.79
CA LEU A 174 14.78 14.82 10.93
C LEU A 174 14.69 13.36 10.51
N PRO A 175 15.59 12.50 11.03
CA PRO A 175 15.51 11.08 10.78
C PRO A 175 14.34 10.46 11.56
N VAL A 176 13.59 9.60 10.88
CA VAL A 176 12.56 8.75 11.47
C VAL A 176 12.97 7.30 11.33
N ASP A 177 12.73 6.52 12.38
CA ASP A 177 12.84 5.08 12.32
C ASP A 177 11.52 4.50 11.79
N LEU A 178 11.63 3.81 10.67
CA LEU A 178 10.55 3.09 10.00
C LEU A 178 10.69 1.61 10.32
N PHE A 179 9.63 1.03 10.85
CA PHE A 179 9.58 -0.36 11.27
C PHE A 179 8.48 -1.11 10.53
N VAL A 180 8.78 -2.35 10.13
CA VAL A 180 7.79 -3.34 9.69
C VAL A 180 8.22 -4.72 10.21
N GLY A 181 7.32 -5.44 10.86
CA GLY A 181 7.60 -6.79 11.34
C GLY A 181 6.51 -7.38 12.21
N ILE A 182 6.75 -8.60 12.67
CA ILE A 182 5.91 -9.29 13.67
C ILE A 182 6.50 -8.99 15.06
N GLU A 183 5.63 -8.76 16.04
CA GLU A 183 6.07 -8.52 17.43
C GLU A 183 6.88 -9.72 17.96
N GLY A 184 8.09 -9.46 18.47
CA GLY A 184 8.98 -10.51 18.97
C GLY A 184 9.63 -11.40 17.88
N GLY A 185 9.35 -11.15 16.59
CA GLY A 185 9.88 -11.88 15.44
C GLY A 185 10.99 -11.16 14.69
N LEU A 186 11.27 -11.62 13.47
CA LEU A 186 12.16 -10.92 12.53
C LEU A 186 11.53 -9.58 12.16
N SER A 187 12.25 -8.50 12.44
CA SER A 187 11.84 -7.13 12.15
C SER A 187 12.81 -6.44 11.23
N ASN A 188 12.30 -5.50 10.45
CA ASN A 188 13.11 -4.63 9.62
C ASN A 188 12.91 -3.19 10.11
N THR A 189 13.94 -2.63 10.72
CA THR A 189 13.99 -1.22 11.11
C THR A 189 15.00 -0.52 10.23
N LYS A 190 14.60 0.59 9.61
CA LYS A 190 15.51 1.48 8.90
C LYS A 190 15.25 2.93 9.25
N THR A 191 16.27 3.75 9.12
CA THR A 191 16.19 5.18 9.38
C THR A 191 16.15 5.94 8.05
N ASP A 192 15.12 6.75 7.82
CA ASP A 192 14.96 7.58 6.62
C ASP A 192 14.53 9.02 6.99
N CYS A 193 14.42 9.92 6.00
CA CYS A 193 13.88 11.27 6.20
C CYS A 193 12.54 11.45 5.47
N LEU A 194 11.57 12.08 6.12
CA LEU A 194 10.23 12.35 5.53
C LEU A 194 10.18 13.60 4.63
N GLU A 195 11.16 14.49 4.71
CA GLU A 195 11.17 15.69 3.87
C GLU A 195 11.57 15.33 2.42
N PRO A 196 10.83 15.76 1.38
CA PRO A 196 11.19 15.50 -0.02
C PRO A 196 12.47 16.26 -0.45
N LYS A 197 13.21 15.71 -1.42
CA LYS A 197 14.37 16.41 -2.01
C LYS A 197 13.90 17.64 -2.80
N LEU A 198 14.13 18.84 -2.27
CA LEU A 198 13.92 20.08 -3.01
C LEU A 198 14.93 20.16 -4.17
N HIS A 199 14.44 20.32 -5.40
CA HIS A 199 15.29 20.57 -6.56
C HIS A 199 15.76 22.03 -6.52
N GLY A 200 16.92 22.25 -5.89
CA GLY A 200 17.64 23.53 -5.90
C GLY A 200 17.21 24.50 -4.81
N GLY A 201 18.17 24.91 -3.98
CA GLY A 201 17.97 25.98 -2.99
C GLY A 201 18.83 25.77 -1.76
N TYR A 202 19.89 26.58 -1.66
CA TYR A 202 20.81 26.67 -0.53
C TYR A 202 20.05 26.82 0.80
N GLY A 203 20.32 25.93 1.76
CA GLY A 203 19.72 25.96 3.10
C GLY A 203 20.52 25.15 4.12
N TRP A 204 21.85 25.28 4.11
CA TRP A 204 22.77 24.64 5.07
C TRP A 204 22.85 25.34 6.42
N TYR A 205 21.73 25.76 7.01
CA TYR A 205 21.76 26.31 8.36
C TYR A 205 20.76 25.60 9.26
N CYS A 206 21.32 25.11 10.38
CA CYS A 206 20.71 24.39 11.49
C CYS A 206 20.54 22.88 11.28
N VAL A 207 21.64 22.17 11.10
CA VAL A 207 21.75 20.78 11.54
C VAL A 207 22.78 20.79 12.67
N LEU A 208 22.50 20.16 13.81
CA LEU A 208 23.53 19.89 14.81
C LEU A 208 24.62 19.09 14.10
N ARG A 209 25.90 19.47 14.27
CA ARG A 209 27.05 18.89 13.55
C ARG A 209 27.12 17.35 13.62
N GLU A 210 26.49 16.75 14.62
CA GLU A 210 26.38 15.30 14.85
C GLU A 210 25.30 14.61 13.97
N VAL A 211 24.31 15.34 13.48
CA VAL A 211 23.19 14.84 12.66
C VAL A 211 23.47 14.98 11.16
N GLU A 212 24.40 15.87 10.76
CA GLU A 212 24.80 16.07 9.35
C GLU A 212 25.31 14.78 8.71
N ASP A 213 26.21 14.06 9.39
CA ASP A 213 26.78 12.80 8.87
C ASP A 213 25.74 11.67 8.78
N ILE A 214 24.67 11.71 9.59
CA ILE A 214 23.59 10.71 9.61
C ILE A 214 22.59 10.94 8.48
N VAL A 215 22.29 12.20 8.18
CA VAL A 215 21.20 12.57 7.24
C VAL A 215 21.67 12.58 5.79
N VAL A 216 22.96 12.79 5.54
CA VAL A 216 23.55 12.78 4.20
C VAL A 216 23.43 11.38 3.59
N GLY A 217 22.60 11.26 2.55
CA GLY A 217 22.41 10.00 1.80
C GLY A 217 21.20 9.18 2.23
N LEU A 218 20.44 9.60 3.26
CA LEU A 218 19.21 8.90 3.62
C LEU A 218 18.19 8.90 2.47
N PRO A 219 17.47 7.79 2.28
CA PRO A 219 16.30 7.75 1.42
C PRO A 219 15.29 8.83 1.79
N ARG A 220 14.62 9.33 0.76
CA ARG A 220 13.67 10.43 0.81
C ARG A 220 12.41 10.01 0.05
N PRO A 221 11.23 10.58 0.36
CA PRO A 221 9.99 10.14 -0.27
C PRO A 221 9.98 10.43 -1.76
N SER A 222 9.27 9.60 -2.52
CA SER A 222 8.97 9.81 -3.93
C SER A 222 7.56 10.38 -4.10
N VAL A 223 7.34 11.10 -5.20
CA VAL A 223 6.01 11.59 -5.56
C VAL A 223 5.29 10.53 -6.38
N ARG A 224 4.06 10.19 -5.97
CA ARG A 224 3.17 9.26 -6.65
C ARG A 224 2.42 9.94 -7.79
N SER A 225 1.78 9.14 -8.64
CA SER A 225 0.95 9.65 -9.75
C SER A 225 -0.30 10.41 -9.30
N ASP A 226 -0.76 10.19 -8.07
CA ASP A 226 -1.88 10.89 -7.43
C ASP A 226 -1.42 12.17 -6.68
N GLY A 227 -0.14 12.52 -6.75
CA GLY A 227 0.44 13.70 -6.12
C GLY A 227 0.72 13.56 -4.62
N TRP A 228 0.44 12.39 -4.02
CA TRP A 228 0.89 12.09 -2.65
C TRP A 228 2.37 11.72 -2.63
N LEU A 229 3.03 11.94 -1.49
CA LEU A 229 4.37 11.41 -1.22
C LEU A 229 4.25 10.00 -0.66
N GLU A 230 5.18 9.12 -1.02
CA GLU A 230 5.37 7.84 -0.37
C GLU A 230 6.82 7.59 0.04
N ILE A 231 6.99 6.88 1.15
CA ILE A 231 8.28 6.30 1.54
C ILE A 231 8.08 4.86 1.96
N GLU A 232 8.93 3.97 1.45
CA GLU A 232 8.93 2.56 1.85
C GLU A 232 9.33 2.48 3.33
N MET A 233 8.59 1.74 4.14
CA MET A 233 8.90 1.52 5.56
C MET A 233 9.77 0.29 5.74
N GLY A 234 9.54 -0.75 4.94
CA GLY A 234 10.25 -2.01 5.01
C GLY A 234 9.50 -3.11 4.28
N GLU A 235 10.11 -4.29 4.28
CA GLU A 235 9.57 -5.50 3.66
C GLU A 235 9.37 -6.62 4.69
N PHE A 236 8.38 -7.47 4.43
CA PHE A 236 8.17 -8.72 5.17
C PHE A 236 7.62 -9.79 4.23
N PHE A 237 7.78 -11.06 4.61
CA PHE A 237 7.23 -12.18 3.87
C PHE A 237 6.01 -12.73 4.60
N ASN A 238 4.87 -12.77 3.91
CA ASN A 238 3.65 -13.36 4.43
C ASN A 238 3.55 -14.83 4.00
N SER A 239 3.69 -15.77 4.93
CA SER A 239 3.46 -17.19 4.70
C SER A 239 1.97 -17.55 4.79
N SER A 240 1.18 -16.80 5.58
CA SER A 240 -0.23 -17.05 5.96
C SER A 240 -0.48 -18.45 6.53
N LEU A 241 0.47 -18.95 7.31
CA LEU A 241 0.33 -20.21 8.03
C LEU A 241 -0.07 -19.99 9.50
N GLU A 242 0.05 -18.77 9.98
CA GLU A 242 -0.12 -18.37 11.38
C GLU A 242 -1.14 -17.22 11.44
N ASP A 243 -1.67 -16.93 12.63
CA ASP A 243 -2.61 -15.82 12.86
C ASP A 243 -1.82 -14.69 13.54
N GLU A 244 -1.01 -13.99 12.75
CA GLU A 244 -0.01 -13.04 13.23
C GLU A 244 -0.40 -11.59 12.93
N GLU A 245 -0.03 -10.70 13.85
CA GLU A 245 -0.19 -9.27 13.67
C GLU A 245 1.10 -8.64 13.14
N ILE A 246 1.03 -8.13 11.91
CA ILE A 246 2.10 -7.34 11.31
C ILE A 246 1.99 -5.91 11.82
N GLN A 247 3.00 -5.49 12.57
CA GLN A 247 3.14 -4.16 13.12
C GLN A 247 3.97 -3.28 12.18
N MET A 248 3.55 -2.03 12.05
CA MET A 248 4.23 -0.99 11.28
C MET A 248 4.30 0.25 12.15
N SER A 249 5.46 0.90 12.21
CA SER A 249 5.57 2.18 12.92
C SER A 249 6.53 3.16 12.28
N VAL A 250 6.26 4.43 12.56
CA VAL A 250 7.10 5.58 12.22
C VAL A 250 7.36 6.31 13.51
N VAL A 251 8.61 6.32 13.97
CA VAL A 251 9.00 6.93 15.24
C VAL A 251 10.09 7.95 14.98
N GLU A 252 10.00 9.13 15.60
CA GLU A 252 11.11 10.08 15.56
C GLU A 252 12.32 9.49 16.29
N LYS A 253 13.48 9.51 15.62
CA LYS A 253 14.69 8.90 16.17
C LYS A 253 15.26 9.69 17.35
N PHE A 254 15.05 11.00 17.34
CA PHE A 254 15.51 11.92 18.37
C PHE A 254 14.33 12.76 18.83
N GLU A 255 14.21 12.95 20.14
CA GLU A 255 13.30 13.95 20.68
C GLU A 255 13.72 15.33 20.18
N SER A 256 12.76 16.04 19.59
CA SER A 256 12.96 17.38 19.06
C SER A 256 11.91 18.29 19.68
N ASP A 257 12.39 19.35 20.34
CA ASP A 257 11.54 20.41 20.90
C ASP A 257 10.93 21.30 19.80
N ASP A 258 11.35 21.12 18.54
CA ASP A 258 10.85 21.90 17.41
C ASP A 258 9.41 21.52 17.11
N GLU A 259 8.58 22.56 17.03
CA GLU A 259 7.20 22.47 16.57
C GLU A 259 7.18 22.05 15.10
N LYS A 260 6.38 21.02 14.80
CA LYS A 260 6.19 20.49 13.44
C LYS A 260 4.75 20.66 13.04
N GLY A 261 4.52 20.93 11.77
CA GLY A 261 3.15 21.20 11.32
C GLY A 261 2.95 21.10 9.83
N ASN A 262 1.67 21.12 9.47
CA ASN A 262 1.16 20.93 8.12
C ASN A 262 1.56 19.61 7.46
N PHE A 263 1.42 18.51 8.21
CA PHE A 263 1.56 17.15 7.71
C PHE A 263 0.18 16.52 7.51
N TYR A 264 -0.03 15.91 6.36
CA TYR A 264 -1.30 15.29 5.98
C TYR A 264 -1.07 13.80 5.78
N LEU A 265 -1.59 12.95 6.66
CA LEU A 265 -1.43 11.51 6.59
C LEU A 265 -2.64 10.88 5.90
N GLU A 266 -2.42 10.20 4.78
CA GLU A 266 -3.47 9.38 4.17
C GLU A 266 -3.54 8.01 4.82
N GLY A 267 -2.38 7.37 5.04
CA GLY A 267 -2.34 6.03 5.60
C GLY A 267 -1.03 5.28 5.40
N ILE A 268 -1.08 3.97 5.62
CA ILE A 268 0.00 3.01 5.33
C ILE A 268 -0.48 2.00 4.30
N GLU A 269 0.18 1.95 3.14
CA GLU A 269 -0.15 1.05 2.01
C GLU A 269 0.76 -0.18 1.99
N LEU A 270 0.16 -1.36 1.99
CA LEU A 270 0.84 -2.64 1.82
C LEU A 270 0.68 -3.14 0.38
N ARG A 271 1.80 -3.30 -0.31
CA ARG A 271 1.84 -3.74 -1.72
C ARG A 271 2.69 -5.00 -1.86
N PRO A 272 2.26 -5.99 -2.67
CA PRO A 272 3.12 -7.10 -3.07
C PRO A 272 4.38 -6.55 -3.76
N LYS A 273 5.55 -7.04 -3.35
CA LYS A 273 6.83 -6.73 -3.97
C LYS A 273 7.22 -7.90 -4.86
N VAL A 274 7.52 -7.61 -6.12
CA VAL A 274 7.98 -8.62 -7.07
C VAL A 274 9.44 -8.92 -6.72
N ASP A 275 9.76 -10.19 -6.49
CA ASP A 275 11.16 -10.63 -6.43
C ASP A 275 11.77 -10.38 -7.82
N ASN A 276 12.75 -9.47 -7.89
CA ASN A 276 13.49 -9.18 -9.12
C ASN A 276 14.39 -10.35 -9.53
#